data_AF-G8HG58-F1
#
_entry.id   AF-G8HG58-F1
#
_cell.length_a   1.000
_cell.length_b   1.000
_cell.length_c   1.000
_cell.angle_alpha   90.00
_cell.angle_beta   90.00
_cell.angle_gamma   90.00
#
_symmetry.space_group_name_H-M   'P 1'
#
loop_
_entity.id
_entity.type
_entity.pdbx_description
1 polymer ?
#
loop_
_entity_poly.entity_id
_entity_poly.type
_entity_poly.pdbx_seq_one_letter_code
_entity_poly.pdbx_strand_id
1 'polypeptide(L)' 'SQRVRYLQRYIYNRQQVLHFDSDVGYFVADTELGGPSAKQFNSDPAILAQRRAQVDRYCRYNYGIFEG' A
#
# COMPACT_ATOMS: atom_id res chain seq x y z
N SER A 1 -20.70 -1.38 -6.59
CA SER A 1 -19.66 -1.43 -5.54
C SER A 1 -18.61 -0.38 -5.86
N GLN A 2 -18.33 0.53 -4.93
CA GLN A 2 -17.32 1.58 -5.10
C GLN A 2 -15.94 0.91 -5.15
N ARG A 3 -15.14 1.20 -6.17
CA ARG A 3 -13.79 0.63 -6.28
C ARG A 3 -12.87 1.32 -5.28
N VAL A 4 -12.82 0.77 -4.07
CA VAL A 4 -11.97 1.24 -2.98
C VAL A 4 -10.59 0.58 -3.09
N ARG A 5 -9.53 1.38 -3.05
CA ARG A 5 -8.13 0.94 -3.04
C ARG A 5 -7.40 1.52 -1.84
N TYR A 6 -6.52 0.72 -1.24
CA TYR A 6 -5.55 1.19 -0.27
C TYR A 6 -4.22 1.45 -0.98
N LEU A 7 -3.74 2.69 -0.91
CA LEU A 7 -2.49 3.12 -1.54
C LEU A 7 -1.59 3.77 -0.49
N GLN A 8 -0.44 3.16 -0.23
CA GLN A 8 0.58 3.69 0.66
C GLN A 8 1.80 4.13 -0.16
N ARG A 9 2.17 5.40 -0.06
CA ARG A 9 3.31 5.98 -0.79
C ARG A 9 4.41 6.37 0.17
N TYR A 10 5.65 6.06 -0.18
CA TYR A 10 6.84 6.54 0.53
C TYR A 10 7.51 7.60 -0.34
N ILE A 11 7.65 8.80 0.20
CA ILE A 11 8.13 9.97 -0.52
C ILE A 11 9.35 10.51 0.21
N TYR A 12 10.46 10.66 -0.50
CA TYR A 12 11.70 11.25 -0.01
C TYR A 12 12.13 12.37 -0.95
N ASN A 13 12.51 13.53 -0.41
CA ASN A 13 12.87 14.73 -1.20
C ASN A 13 11.87 15.05 -2.32
N ARG A 14 10.56 15.01 -1.99
CA ARG A 14 9.44 15.25 -2.93
C ARG A 14 9.32 14.23 -4.08
N GLN A 15 10.13 13.17 -4.09
CA GLN A 15 10.06 12.08 -5.06
C GLN A 15 9.45 10.85 -4.38
N GLN A 16 8.44 10.25 -5.01
CA GLN A 16 7.95 8.94 -4.59
C GLN A 16 9.02 7.90 -4.91
N VAL A 17 9.46 7.15 -3.90
CA VAL A 17 10.54 6.16 -4.04
C VAL A 17 10.01 4.73 -4.10
N LEU A 18 8.90 4.44 -3.40
CA LEU A 18 8.17 3.18 -3.50
C LEU A 18 6.71 3.36 -3.07
N HIS A 19 5.86 2.42 -3.46
CA HIS A 19 4.46 2.38 -3.01
C HIS A 19 3.95 0.95 -2.82
N PHE A 20 2.87 0.80 -2.06
CA PHE A 20 2.03 -0.40 -2.01
C PHE A 20 0.64 -0.05 -2.55
N ASP A 21 0.15 -0.81 -3.53
CA ASP A 21 -1.22 -0.72 -4.03
C ASP A 21 -1.96 -2.03 -3.70
N SER A 22 -3.12 -1.95 -3.04
CA SER A 22 -3.92 -3.13 -2.70
C SER A 22 -4.43 -3.91 -3.92
N ASP A 23 -4.59 -3.27 -5.08
CA ASP A 23 -5.00 -3.95 -6.31
C ASP A 23 -3.85 -4.82 -6.86
N VAL A 24 -2.60 -4.44 -6.58
CA VAL A 24 -1.39 -5.18 -6.97
C VAL A 24 -0.98 -6.19 -5.89
N GLY A 25 -1.11 -5.80 -4.63
CA GLY A 25 -0.89 -6.66 -3.46
C GLY A 25 0.56 -6.79 -3.00
N TYR A 26 1.47 -5.95 -3.49
CA TYR A 26 2.87 -5.90 -3.05
C TYR A 26 3.49 -4.51 -3.25
N PHE A 27 4.68 -4.29 -2.69
CA PHE A 27 5.41 -3.03 -2.83
C PHE A 27 6.12 -2.96 -4.17
N VAL A 28 5.98 -1.83 -4.87
CA VAL A 28 6.64 -1.52 -6.13
C VAL A 28 7.62 -0.38 -5.89
N ALA A 29 8.86 -0.56 -6.30
CA ALA A 29 9.85 0.52 -6.30
C ALA A 29 9.60 1.44 -7.50
N ASP A 30 9.45 2.74 -7.24
CA ASP A 30 9.26 3.77 -8.27
C ASP A 30 10.59 4.38 -8.72
N THR A 31 11.65 4.14 -7.95
CA THR A 31 13.02 4.55 -8.23
C THR A 31 13.99 3.45 -7.82
N GLU A 32 15.24 3.52 -8.30
CA GLU A 32 16.30 2.59 -7.89
C GLU A 32 16.51 2.59 -6.37
N LEU A 33 16.40 3.76 -5.73
CA LEU A 33 16.52 3.91 -4.27
C LEU A 33 15.47 3.11 -3.50
N GLY A 34 14.26 2.97 -4.05
CA GLY A 34 13.18 2.18 -3.42
C GLY A 34 13.34 0.67 -3.56
N GLY A 35 14.21 0.20 -4.46
CA GLY A 35 14.40 -1.22 -4.79
C GLY A 35 14.71 -2.10 -3.56
N PRO A 36 15.75 -1.78 -2.76
CA PRO A 36 16.08 -2.55 -1.57
C PRO A 36 14.92 -2.65 -0.56
N SER A 37 14.22 -1.53 -0.32
CA SER A 37 13.08 -1.51 0.60
C SER A 37 11.89 -2.31 0.06
N ALA A 38 11.57 -2.20 -1.23
CA ALA A 38 10.51 -3.00 -1.85
C ALA A 38 10.81 -4.50 -1.74
N LYS A 39 12.07 -4.91 -2.02
CA LYS A 39 12.50 -6.31 -1.86
C LYS A 39 12.37 -6.78 -0.42
N GLN A 40 12.82 -5.98 0.55
CA GLN A 40 12.73 -6.31 1.97
C GLN A 40 11.26 -6.48 2.40
N PHE A 41 10.39 -5.51 2.09
CA PHE A 41 8.97 -5.61 2.47
C PHE A 41 8.25 -6.77 1.77
N ASN A 42 8.57 -7.03 0.50
CA ASN A 42 7.96 -8.15 -0.25
C ASN A 42 8.46 -9.52 0.21
N SER A 43 9.62 -9.60 0.87
CA SER A 43 10.15 -10.84 1.43
C SER A 43 9.47 -11.27 2.74
N ASP A 44 8.71 -10.39 3.38
CA ASP A 44 7.99 -10.68 4.63
C ASP A 44 6.48 -10.90 4.36
N PRO A 45 5.99 -12.15 4.45
CA PRO A 45 4.58 -12.46 4.23
C PRO A 45 3.63 -11.80 5.24
N ALA A 46 4.08 -11.54 6.47
CA ALA A 46 3.26 -10.91 7.49
C ALA A 46 3.02 -9.44 7.16
N ILE A 47 4.04 -8.74 6.66
CA ILE A 47 3.91 -7.36 6.17
C ILE A 47 2.92 -7.31 5.00
N LEU A 48 3.08 -8.19 4.01
CA LEU A 48 2.18 -8.23 2.85
C LEU A 48 0.74 -8.53 3.23
N ALA A 49 0.51 -9.52 4.11
CA ALA A 49 -0.83 -9.85 4.60
C ALA A 49 -1.47 -8.65 5.31
N GLN A 50 -0.73 -7.99 6.21
CA GLN A 50 -1.22 -6.82 6.93
C GLN A 50 -1.58 -5.67 5.98
N ARG A 51 -0.78 -5.42 4.94
CA ARG A 51 -1.02 -4.35 3.96
C ARG A 51 -2.19 -4.64 3.04
N ARG A 52 -2.33 -5.89 2.57
CA ARG A 52 -3.48 -6.33 1.76
C ARG A 52 -4.80 -6.15 2.51
N ALA A 53 -4.81 -6.40 3.82
CA ALA A 53 -6.00 -6.25 4.65
C ALA A 53 -6.44 -4.79 4.91
N GLN A 54 -5.61 -3.78 4.61
CA GLN A 54 -5.94 -2.37 4.91
C GLN A 54 -7.08 -1.83 4.05
N VAL A 55 -7.30 -2.38 2.85
CA VAL A 55 -8.42 -1.95 2.00
C VAL A 55 -9.77 -2.19 2.68
N ASP A 56 -9.92 -3.31 3.40
CA ASP A 56 -11.12 -3.62 4.18
C ASP A 56 -11.10 -2.90 5.52
N ARG A 57 -10.03 -3.10 6.30
CA ARG A 57 -9.96 -2.66 7.69
C ARG A 57 -9.94 -1.14 7.85
N TYR A 58 -9.28 -0.43 6.93
CA TYR A 58 -9.14 1.02 7.01
C TYR A 58 -10.05 1.71 6.01
N CYS A 59 -9.93 1.42 4.71
CA CYS A 59 -10.63 2.19 3.70
C CYS A 59 -12.15 1.91 3.72
N ARG A 60 -12.60 0.68 3.45
CA ARG A 60 -14.04 0.36 3.39
C ARG A 60 -14.73 0.60 4.73
N TYR A 61 -14.09 0.24 5.83
CA TYR A 61 -14.61 0.49 7.17
C TYR A 61 -14.89 1.99 7.42
N ASN A 62 -13.90 2.87 7.18
CA ASN A 62 -14.10 4.30 7.42
C ASN A 62 -15.04 4.94 6.40
N TYR A 63 -15.02 4.53 5.13
CA TYR A 63 -16.00 5.02 4.15
C TYR A 63 -17.43 4.68 4.58
N GLY A 64 -17.67 3.47 5.10
CA GLY A 64 -18.98 3.11 5.65
C GLY A 64 -19.42 3.94 6.86
N ILE A 65 -18.49 4.58 7.59
CA ILE A 65 -18.79 5.49 8.70
C ILE A 65 -19.03 6.92 8.22
N PHE A 66 -18.26 7.40 7.24
CA PHE A 66 -18.31 8.80 6.80
C PHE A 66 -19.28 9.07 5.65
N GLU A 67 -19.53 8.07 4.79
CA GLU A 67 -20.41 8.18 3.62
C GLU A 67 -21.74 7.42 3.79
N GLY A 68 -21.86 6.61 4.86
CA GLY A 68 -23.10 5.92 5.25
C GLY A 68 -23.92 6.73 6.25
#